data_AF-A0A9X6XVZ7-F1
#
_entry.id   AF-A0A9X6XVZ7-F1
#
_cell.length_a   1.000
_cell.length_b   1.000
_cell.length_c   1.000
_cell.angle_alpha   90.00
_cell.angle_beta   90.00
_cell.angle_gamma   90.00
#
_symmetry.space_group_name_H-M   'P 1'
#
loop_
_entity.id
_entity.type
_entity.pdbx_description
1 polymer ?
#
loop_
_entity_poly.entity_id
_entity_poly.type
_entity_poly.pdbx_seq_one_letter_code
_entity_poly.pdbx_strand_id
1 'polypeptide(L)'
;MGTTVLRKELILINFITDEYRFYNIEVESLSYNKLQVIFHHGKLGTKGTKHMKNTTSYKEAMALAYKKFYERKEKDYHEREDLMGWLGQSDTTKQNKDDVQNKSKPNTHHDSSKYRCDICNKQIKKGIYDEINKWGRGGGGWDKDKHSVTYKKVLCIECQWAHDIFKKRL
;
A
#
# COMPACT_ATOMS: atom_id res chain seq x y z
N MET A 1 -28.33 0.99 6.50
CA MET A 1 -26.92 0.67 6.21
C MET A 1 -26.31 0.15 7.50
N GLY A 2 -25.59 -0.98 7.46
CA GLY A 2 -24.99 -1.56 8.65
C GLY A 2 -23.81 -0.73 9.16
N THR A 3 -23.52 -0.81 10.45
CA THR A 3 -22.40 -0.09 11.07
C THR A 3 -21.17 -0.99 11.08
N THR A 4 -20.04 -0.53 10.54
CA THR A 4 -18.78 -1.28 10.60
C THR A 4 -18.26 -1.33 12.04
N VAL A 5 -18.12 -2.53 12.57
CA VAL A 5 -17.65 -2.82 13.93
C VAL A 5 -16.14 -3.07 13.94
N LEU A 6 -15.64 -3.76 12.92
CA LEU A 6 -14.22 -4.06 12.74
C LEU A 6 -13.88 -3.96 11.27
N ARG A 7 -12.72 -3.39 10.97
CA ARG A 7 -12.10 -3.42 9.65
C ARG A 7 -10.62 -3.68 9.80
N LYS A 8 -10.12 -4.69 9.08
CA LYS A 8 -8.70 -5.03 8.98
C LYS A 8 -8.34 -5.21 7.51
N GLU A 9 -7.33 -4.48 7.07
CA GLU A 9 -6.85 -4.51 5.69
C GLU A 9 -5.46 -5.12 5.68
N LEU A 10 -5.32 -6.28 5.03
CA LEU A 10 -4.06 -7.00 4.93
C LEU A 10 -3.57 -7.01 3.49
N ILE A 11 -2.27 -6.89 3.30
CA ILE A 11 -1.61 -6.86 2.01
C ILE A 11 -0.38 -7.77 2.05
N LEU A 12 -0.22 -8.55 1.00
CA LEU A 12 0.97 -9.34 0.70
C LEU A 12 1.68 -8.70 -0.50
N ILE A 13 2.96 -8.38 -0.33
CA ILE A 13 3.84 -7.88 -1.41
C ILE A 13 5.08 -8.78 -1.42
N ASN A 14 5.20 -9.63 -2.43
CA ASN A 14 6.38 -10.46 -2.63
C ASN A 14 6.97 -10.21 -4.02
N PHE A 15 8.11 -9.53 -4.06
CA PHE A 15 8.82 -9.19 -5.29
C PHE A 15 9.57 -10.37 -5.92
N ILE A 16 9.92 -11.39 -5.11
CA ILE A 16 10.66 -12.57 -5.60
C ILE A 16 9.71 -13.46 -6.41
N THR A 17 8.48 -13.64 -5.92
CA THR A 17 7.47 -14.50 -6.55
C THR A 17 6.48 -13.75 -7.44
N ASP A 18 6.64 -12.43 -7.58
CA ASP A 18 5.71 -11.53 -8.28
C ASP A 18 4.25 -11.66 -7.78
N GLU A 19 4.11 -11.81 -6.46
CA GLU A 19 2.82 -12.05 -5.81
C GLU A 19 2.37 -10.82 -5.01
N TYR A 20 1.29 -10.19 -5.49
CA TYR A 20 0.69 -9.01 -4.88
C TYR A 20 -0.78 -9.27 -4.59
N ARG A 21 -1.14 -9.39 -3.31
CA ARG A 21 -2.51 -9.76 -2.89
C ARG A 21 -3.02 -8.86 -1.78
N PHE A 22 -4.35 -8.79 -1.69
CA PHE A 22 -5.04 -8.18 -0.57
C PHE A 22 -5.97 -9.19 0.10
N TYR A 23 -6.21 -8.98 1.39
CA TYR A 23 -7.16 -9.74 2.19
C TYR A 23 -7.78 -8.81 3.24
N ASN A 24 -9.02 -8.40 3.01
CA ASN A 24 -9.76 -7.53 3.90
C ASN A 24 -10.76 -8.34 4.72
N ILE A 25 -10.87 -7.97 5.99
CA ILE A 25 -11.80 -8.57 6.94
C ILE A 25 -12.63 -7.44 7.53
N GLU A 26 -13.94 -7.52 7.35
CA GLU A 26 -14.89 -6.55 7.87
C GLU A 26 -15.95 -7.27 8.71
N VAL A 27 -16.34 -6.66 9.82
CA VAL A 27 -17.49 -7.10 10.61
C VAL A 27 -18.49 -5.96 10.61
N GLU A 28 -19.67 -6.19 10.07
CA GLU A 28 -20.76 -5.22 9.99
C GLU A 28 -21.90 -5.63 10.92
N SER A 29 -22.43 -4.67 11.68
CA SER A 29 -23.69 -4.82 12.40
C SER A 29 -24.83 -4.37 11.51
N LEU A 30 -25.66 -5.32 11.08
CA LEU A 30 -26.84 -5.06 10.24
C LEU A 30 -28.05 -4.66 11.09
N SER A 31 -28.11 -5.15 12.33
CA SER A 31 -29.14 -4.83 13.34
C SER A 31 -28.66 -5.30 14.72
N TYR A 32 -29.44 -5.02 15.78
CA TYR A 32 -29.07 -5.32 17.18
C TYR A 32 -28.48 -6.73 17.41
N ASN A 33 -29.02 -7.75 16.73
CA ASN A 33 -28.59 -9.15 16.86
C ASN A 33 -28.18 -9.78 15.52
N LYS A 34 -27.83 -8.99 14.50
CA LYS A 34 -27.36 -9.54 13.22
C LYS A 34 -26.03 -8.91 12.84
N LEU A 35 -25.01 -9.75 12.82
CA LEU A 35 -23.67 -9.42 12.40
C LEU A 35 -23.34 -10.16 11.12
N GLN A 36 -22.48 -9.53 10.33
CA GLN A 36 -21.99 -10.09 9.09
C GLN A 36 -20.48 -9.96 9.06
N VAL A 37 -19.79 -11.09 8.93
CA VAL A 37 -18.34 -11.13 8.71
C VAL A 37 -18.09 -11.27 7.22
N ILE A 38 -17.36 -10.32 6.67
CA ILE A 38 -17.07 -10.20 5.26
C ILE A 38 -15.57 -10.42 5.07
N PHE A 39 -15.24 -11.35 4.19
CA PHE A 39 -13.89 -11.58 3.70
C PHE A 39 -13.82 -11.15 2.25
N HIS A 40 -12.90 -10.25 1.92
CA HIS A 40 -12.71 -9.78 0.57
C HIS A 40 -11.24 -9.91 0.20
N HIS A 41 -10.93 -10.70 -0.82
CA HIS A 41 -9.53 -11.01 -1.13
C HIS A 41 -9.30 -11.19 -2.62
N GLY A 42 -8.06 -10.95 -3.07
CA GLY A 42 -7.73 -11.07 -4.48
C GLY A 42 -6.31 -10.61 -4.78
N LYS A 43 -5.99 -10.53 -6.07
CA LYS A 43 -4.78 -9.84 -6.51
C LYS A 43 -4.95 -8.34 -6.33
N LEU A 44 -3.92 -7.63 -5.92
CA LEU A 44 -3.94 -6.17 -5.85
C LEU A 44 -4.35 -5.58 -7.21
N GLY A 45 -5.23 -4.57 -7.19
CA GLY A 45 -5.78 -3.96 -8.41
C GLY A 45 -6.90 -4.75 -9.11
N THR A 46 -7.38 -5.85 -8.53
CA THR A 46 -8.53 -6.63 -9.05
C THR A 46 -9.75 -6.51 -8.17
N LYS A 47 -10.94 -6.82 -8.71
CA LYS A 47 -12.18 -6.91 -7.93
C LYS A 47 -12.11 -7.95 -6.81
N GLY A 48 -11.30 -9.01 -6.99
CA GLY A 48 -11.20 -10.12 -6.05
C GLY A 48 -12.51 -10.87 -5.85
N THR A 49 -12.56 -11.63 -4.77
CA THR A 49 -13.69 -12.46 -4.36
C THR A 49 -14.17 -12.01 -2.99
N LYS A 50 -15.49 -11.86 -2.83
CA LYS A 50 -16.15 -11.52 -1.58
C LYS A 50 -16.88 -12.74 -1.05
N HIS A 51 -16.63 -13.10 0.20
CA HIS A 51 -17.32 -14.16 0.92
C HIS A 51 -17.92 -13.59 2.20
N MET A 52 -19.17 -13.91 2.49
CA MET A 52 -19.90 -13.34 3.63
C MET A 52 -20.41 -14.47 4.52
N LYS A 53 -20.31 -14.29 5.84
CA LYS A 53 -20.92 -15.17 6.85
C LYS A 53 -21.76 -14.34 7.79
N ASN A 54 -23.02 -14.71 7.94
CA ASN A 54 -23.91 -14.09 8.90
C ASN A 54 -23.84 -14.85 10.23
N THR A 55 -23.85 -14.12 11.34
CA THR A 55 -23.99 -14.68 12.69
C THR A 55 -24.81 -13.71 13.54
N THR A 56 -25.39 -14.22 14.62
CA THR A 56 -26.08 -13.42 15.62
C THR A 56 -25.19 -13.13 16.83
N SER A 57 -24.06 -13.84 16.95
CA SER A 57 -23.16 -13.77 18.09
C SER A 57 -21.94 -12.88 17.79
N TYR A 58 -21.79 -11.82 18.57
CA TYR A 58 -20.61 -10.95 18.52
C TYR A 58 -19.30 -11.71 18.78
N LYS A 59 -19.32 -12.60 19.77
CA LYS A 59 -18.15 -13.41 20.12
C LYS A 59 -17.73 -14.31 18.97
N GLU A 60 -18.69 -14.93 18.28
CA GLU A 60 -18.41 -15.78 17.13
C GLU A 60 -17.89 -14.96 15.94
N ALA A 61 -18.51 -13.82 15.64
CA ALA A 61 -18.09 -12.93 14.57
C ALA A 61 -16.63 -12.49 14.73
N MET A 62 -16.28 -12.02 15.94
CA MET A 62 -14.93 -11.57 16.27
C MET A 62 -13.93 -12.73 16.30
N ALA A 63 -14.27 -13.86 16.91
CA ALA A 63 -13.41 -15.03 16.93
C ALA A 63 -13.07 -15.50 15.50
N LEU A 64 -14.06 -15.52 14.61
CA LEU A 64 -13.85 -15.87 13.21
C LEU A 64 -12.98 -14.84 12.49
N ALA A 65 -13.24 -13.55 12.68
CA ALA A 65 -12.47 -12.47 12.05
C ALA A 65 -11.00 -12.50 12.48
N TYR A 66 -10.73 -12.56 13.80
CA TYR A 66 -9.36 -12.61 14.32
C TYR A 66 -8.63 -13.91 13.97
N LYS A 67 -9.33 -15.04 13.96
CA LYS A 67 -8.75 -16.30 13.49
C LYS A 67 -8.24 -16.15 12.05
N LYS A 68 -9.07 -15.63 11.14
CA LYS A 68 -8.65 -15.40 9.75
C LYS A 68 -7.57 -14.34 9.60
N PHE A 69 -7.57 -13.32 10.46
CA PHE A 69 -6.53 -12.31 10.49
C PHE A 69 -5.15 -12.91 10.80
N TYR A 70 -5.04 -13.68 11.89
CA TYR A 70 -3.76 -14.30 12.28
C TYR A 70 -3.30 -15.38 11.30
N GLU A 71 -4.22 -16.22 10.78
CA GLU A 71 -3.91 -17.19 9.72
C GLU A 71 -3.30 -16.54 8.46
N ARG A 72 -3.61 -15.26 8.20
CA ARG A 72 -3.04 -14.52 7.08
C ARG A 72 -1.73 -13.83 7.44
N LYS A 73 -1.61 -13.29 8.66
CA LYS A 73 -0.35 -12.73 9.18
C LYS A 73 0.78 -13.78 9.17
N GLU A 74 0.48 -15.04 9.46
CA GLU A 74 1.43 -16.16 9.34
C GLU A 74 1.89 -16.45 7.89
N LYS A 75 1.20 -15.90 6.89
CA LYS A 75 1.51 -16.05 5.45
C LYS A 75 2.11 -14.78 4.86
N ASP A 76 2.86 -14.04 5.67
CA ASP A 76 3.52 -12.79 5.30
C ASP A 76 2.57 -11.68 4.82
N TYR A 77 1.29 -11.75 5.20
CA TYR A 77 0.41 -10.59 5.02
C TYR A 77 0.69 -9.57 6.13
N HIS A 78 0.93 -8.33 5.73
CA HIS A 78 1.11 -7.21 6.65
C HIS A 78 -0.17 -6.37 6.69
N GLU A 79 -0.41 -5.67 7.80
CA GLU A 79 -1.47 -4.67 7.83
C GLU A 79 -1.10 -3.53 6.90
N ARG A 80 -2.11 -2.95 6.26
CA ARG A 80 -1.93 -1.83 5.35
C ARG A 80 -1.19 -0.68 6.04
N GLU A 81 -1.53 -0.39 7.29
CA GLU A 81 -0.90 0.66 8.09
C GLU A 81 0.60 0.38 8.32
N ASP A 82 0.96 -0.86 8.66
CA ASP A 82 2.35 -1.27 8.87
C ASP A 82 3.18 -1.14 7.59
N LEU A 83 2.60 -1.55 6.45
CA LEU A 83 3.23 -1.41 5.13
C LEU A 83 3.41 0.05 4.73
N MET A 84 2.44 0.92 5.04
CA MET A 84 2.58 2.36 4.81
C MET A 84 3.70 2.96 5.67
N GLY A 85 3.91 2.47 6.88
CA GLY A 85 5.06 2.85 7.71
C GLY A 85 6.39 2.34 7.14
N TRP A 86 6.45 1.08 6.73
CA TRP A 86 7.64 0.46 6.16
C TRP A 86 8.05 1.04 4.79
N LEU A 87 7.06 1.34 3.93
CA LEU A 87 7.27 2.00 2.63
C LEU A 87 7.41 3.53 2.76
N GLY A 88 6.89 4.12 3.84
CA GLY A 88 6.72 5.56 4.01
C GLY A 88 7.64 6.25 5.02
N GLN A 89 8.44 5.53 5.82
CA GLN A 89 9.47 6.15 6.66
C GLN A 89 10.87 5.88 6.15
N SER A 90 11.33 6.83 5.35
CA SER A 90 12.74 7.16 5.29
C SER A 90 12.93 8.63 5.00
N ASP A 91 12.22 9.48 5.73
CA ASP A 91 12.58 10.88 5.90
C ASP A 91 11.96 11.40 7.20
N THR A 92 12.78 12.12 7.97
CA THR A 92 12.55 12.76 9.27
C THR A 92 12.62 11.82 10.48
N THR A 93 13.73 11.71 11.22
CA THR A 93 14.31 12.80 12.03
C THR A 93 15.70 12.42 12.55
N LYS A 94 16.71 13.25 12.27
CA LYS A 94 17.76 13.69 13.22
C LYS A 94 18.58 14.80 12.56
N GLN A 95 18.10 16.04 12.68
CA GLN A 95 18.95 17.22 12.74
C GLN A 95 19.33 17.40 14.23
N ASN A 96 20.63 17.31 14.54
CA ASN A 96 21.36 18.35 15.27
C ASN A 96 22.81 17.93 15.58
N LYS A 97 23.73 18.81 15.13
CA LYS A 97 25.05 19.18 15.66
C LYS A 97 26.06 18.05 15.96
N ASP A 98 27.17 18.06 15.21
CA ASP A 98 28.45 18.53 15.76
C ASP A 98 29.40 18.96 14.63
N ASP A 99 29.90 20.20 14.77
CA ASP A 99 31.04 20.76 14.04
C ASP A 99 32.33 20.03 14.44
N VAL A 100 33.01 19.33 13.53
CA VAL A 100 34.48 19.21 13.54
C VAL A 100 35.01 19.05 12.11
N GLN A 101 35.88 19.98 11.73
CA GLN A 101 36.71 20.00 10.52
C GLN A 101 37.52 18.70 10.32
N ASN A 102 37.53 18.13 9.10
CA ASN A 102 38.75 18.02 8.28
C ASN A 102 38.60 17.08 7.06
N LYS A 103 39.09 17.61 5.93
CA LYS A 103 39.89 16.96 4.87
C LYS A 103 39.27 15.89 3.95
N SER A 104 39.10 16.36 2.71
CA SER A 104 39.50 15.74 1.43
C SER A 104 38.78 14.47 0.95
N LYS A 105 38.02 14.64 -0.15
CA LYS A 105 38.11 13.89 -1.42
C LYS A 105 37.22 14.56 -2.49
N PRO A 106 37.54 14.44 -3.79
CA PRO A 106 36.88 15.20 -4.85
C PRO A 106 35.41 14.80 -4.96
N ASN A 107 34.54 15.80 -4.92
CA ASN A 107 33.09 15.66 -5.03
C ASN A 107 32.74 15.08 -6.41
N THR A 108 32.40 13.80 -6.45
CA THR A 108 31.53 13.26 -7.49
C THR A 108 30.19 13.98 -7.35
N HIS A 109 29.81 14.80 -8.34
CA HIS A 109 28.50 15.43 -8.40
C HIS A 109 27.41 14.35 -8.31
N HIS A 110 26.83 14.16 -7.13
CA HIS A 110 25.72 13.24 -6.94
C HIS A 110 24.45 13.95 -7.39
N ASP A 111 23.97 13.55 -8.57
CA ASP A 111 22.80 14.01 -9.30
C ASP A 111 21.50 13.69 -8.53
N SER A 112 21.28 14.37 -7.40
CA SER A 112 20.13 14.20 -6.49
C SER A 112 18.83 14.84 -7.00
N SER A 113 18.89 15.48 -8.16
CA SER A 113 17.77 16.18 -8.80
C SER A 113 16.77 15.24 -9.50
N LYS A 114 17.19 14.03 -9.88
CA LYS A 114 16.44 13.19 -10.84
C LYS A 114 15.38 12.26 -10.24
N TYR A 115 15.38 12.02 -8.93
CA TYR A 115 14.51 11.02 -8.30
C TYR A 115 13.42 11.69 -7.46
N ARG A 116 12.44 12.31 -8.12
CA ARG A 116 11.35 13.04 -7.48
C ARG A 116 10.01 12.66 -8.08
N CYS A 117 8.95 12.84 -7.29
CA CYS A 117 7.58 12.75 -7.78
C CYS A 117 7.29 13.89 -8.75
N ASP A 118 6.79 13.60 -9.94
CA ASP A 118 6.45 14.62 -10.95
C ASP A 118 5.23 15.49 -10.59
N ILE A 119 4.47 15.14 -9.54
CA ILE A 119 3.32 15.94 -9.07
C ILE A 119 3.69 16.78 -7.85
N CYS A 120 4.17 16.15 -6.79
CA CYS A 120 4.40 16.84 -5.52
C CYS A 120 5.88 17.19 -5.27
N ASN A 121 6.78 16.85 -6.20
CA ASN A 121 8.23 17.05 -6.09
C ASN A 121 8.89 16.45 -4.84
N LYS A 122 8.17 15.60 -4.08
CA LYS A 122 8.75 14.84 -2.98
C LYS A 122 9.89 13.97 -3.49
N GLN A 123 10.96 13.91 -2.71
CA GLN A 123 12.11 13.08 -3.02
C GLN A 123 11.72 11.60 -2.90
N ILE A 124 12.16 10.81 -3.88
CA ILE A 124 11.94 9.37 -3.92
C ILE A 124 13.31 8.72 -3.86
N LYS A 125 13.47 7.72 -2.99
CA LYS A 125 14.68 6.90 -2.99
C LYS A 125 14.90 6.29 -4.36
N LYS A 126 16.13 6.33 -4.86
CA LYS A 126 16.49 5.84 -6.21
C LYS A 126 15.93 4.44 -6.53
N GLY A 127 16.11 3.47 -5.63
CA GLY A 127 15.59 2.11 -5.85
C GLY A 127 14.07 2.06 -6.03
N ILE A 128 13.34 2.80 -5.19
CA ILE A 128 11.87 2.92 -5.27
C ILE A 128 11.46 3.66 -6.55
N TYR A 129 12.17 4.72 -6.92
CA TYR A 129 11.92 5.47 -8.14
C TYR A 129 12.06 4.58 -9.39
N ASP A 130 13.14 3.81 -9.45
CA ASP A 130 13.43 2.92 -10.58
C ASP A 130 12.37 1.81 -10.69
N GLU A 131 11.92 1.25 -9.56
CA GLU A 131 10.83 0.27 -9.51
C GLU A 131 9.49 0.85 -9.98
N ILE A 132 9.09 2.02 -9.47
CA ILE A 132 7.85 2.70 -9.88
C ILE A 132 7.90 3.00 -11.38
N ASN A 133 9.02 3.53 -11.85
CA ASN A 133 9.21 3.89 -13.25
C ASN A 133 9.17 2.65 -14.17
N LYS A 134 9.82 1.55 -13.78
CA LYS A 134 9.77 0.28 -14.51
C LYS A 134 8.37 -0.30 -14.54
N TRP A 135 7.66 -0.26 -13.42
CA TRP A 135 6.29 -0.77 -13.34
C TRP A 135 5.31 0.06 -14.16
N GLY A 136 5.31 1.39 -14.02
CA GLY A 136 4.41 2.29 -14.77
C GLY A 136 4.58 2.21 -16.28
N ARG A 137 5.82 2.01 -16.76
CA ARG A 137 6.15 1.83 -18.19
C ARG A 137 5.88 0.41 -18.69
N GLY A 138 6.06 -0.58 -17.84
CA GLY A 138 5.88 -2.00 -18.12
C GLY A 138 4.52 -2.54 -17.68
N GLY A 139 4.54 -3.35 -16.61
CA GLY A 139 3.39 -4.16 -16.16
C GLY A 139 2.16 -3.38 -15.70
N GLY A 140 2.32 -2.13 -15.24
CA GLY A 140 1.22 -1.25 -14.85
C GLY A 140 0.50 -0.60 -16.05
N GLY A 141 1.20 -0.39 -17.17
CA GLY A 141 0.61 0.14 -18.41
C GLY A 141 0.16 1.61 -18.35
N TRP A 142 0.61 2.35 -17.34
CA TRP A 142 0.24 3.73 -17.04
C TRP A 142 0.78 4.75 -18.02
N ASP A 143 1.91 4.41 -18.64
CA ASP A 143 2.65 5.30 -19.55
C ASP A 143 2.16 5.20 -21.01
N LYS A 144 1.09 4.43 -21.27
CA LYS A 144 0.55 4.21 -22.63
C LYS A 144 -0.60 5.17 -22.98
N ASP A 145 -1.34 5.63 -21.98
CA ASP A 145 -2.46 6.56 -22.16
C ASP A 145 -2.00 8.01 -21.96
N LYS A 146 -2.02 8.79 -23.04
CA LYS A 146 -1.66 10.23 -23.03
C LYS A 146 -2.57 11.08 -22.15
N HIS A 147 -3.78 10.62 -21.88
CA HIS A 147 -4.76 11.34 -21.05
C HIS A 147 -4.64 10.98 -19.56
N SER A 148 -3.77 10.03 -19.21
CA SER A 148 -3.54 9.67 -17.83
C SER A 148 -2.64 10.68 -17.11
N VAL A 149 -2.93 10.92 -15.83
CA VAL A 149 -2.10 11.74 -14.92
C VAL A 149 -0.68 11.16 -14.77
N THR A 150 -0.51 9.88 -15.09
CA THR A 150 0.76 9.14 -15.07
C THR A 150 1.56 9.20 -16.38
N TYR A 151 1.03 9.81 -17.45
CA TYR A 151 1.71 9.78 -18.74
C TYR A 151 3.05 10.48 -18.67
N LYS A 152 4.10 9.73 -18.95
CA LYS A 152 5.53 10.05 -18.88
C LYS A 152 5.97 10.60 -17.52
N LYS A 153 5.26 10.22 -16.45
CA LYS A 153 5.47 10.71 -15.09
C LYS A 153 5.66 9.57 -14.10
N VAL A 154 6.60 9.74 -13.20
CA VAL A 154 6.86 8.92 -12.02
C VAL A 154 6.26 9.64 -10.82
N LEU A 155 5.28 8.98 -10.20
CA LEU A 155 4.56 9.55 -9.05
C LEU A 155 5.01 8.85 -7.78
N CYS A 156 5.16 9.57 -6.66
CA CYS A 156 5.32 8.90 -5.38
C CYS A 156 4.05 8.13 -5.02
N ILE A 157 4.19 7.17 -4.10
CA ILE A 157 3.10 6.30 -3.66
C ILE A 157 1.88 7.11 -3.23
N GLU A 158 2.06 8.18 -2.45
CA GLU A 158 0.96 9.05 -2.02
C GLU A 158 0.17 9.66 -3.20
N CYS A 159 0.86 10.19 -4.21
CA CYS A 159 0.20 10.74 -5.40
C CYS A 159 -0.49 9.64 -6.21
N GLN A 160 0.07 8.43 -6.25
CA GLN A 160 -0.58 7.28 -6.89
C GLN A 160 -1.90 6.90 -6.21
N TRP A 161 -1.95 6.98 -4.88
CA TRP A 161 -3.20 6.79 -4.12
C TRP A 161 -4.18 7.95 -4.31
N ALA A 162 -3.72 9.20 -4.24
CA ALA A 162 -4.55 10.38 -4.39
C ALA A 162 -5.24 10.46 -5.76
N HIS A 163 -4.57 9.96 -6.80
CA HIS A 163 -5.10 9.93 -8.16
C HIS A 163 -5.72 8.58 -8.54
N ASP A 164 -5.99 7.71 -7.55
CA ASP A 164 -6.67 6.42 -7.73
C ASP A 164 -6.06 5.57 -8.86
N ILE A 165 -4.74 5.66 -9.02
CA ILE A 165 -4.03 5.02 -10.14
C ILE A 165 -4.08 3.49 -10.00
N PHE A 166 -4.13 3.01 -8.76
CA PHE A 166 -4.36 1.60 -8.44
C PHE A 166 -5.82 1.14 -8.65
N LYS A 167 -6.77 2.04 -8.90
CA LYS A 167 -8.21 1.71 -9.04
C LYS A 167 -8.72 1.72 -10.48
N LYS A 168 -7.94 2.15 -11.48
CA LYS A 168 -8.46 2.24 -12.86
C LYS A 168 -8.33 0.93 -13.63
N ARG A 169 -9.39 0.12 -13.51
CA ARG A 169 -10.06 -0.60 -14.61
C ARG A 169 -11.44 -1.03 -14.08
N LEU A 170 -12.39 -0.12 -14.20
CA LEU A 170 -13.80 -0.48 -14.41
C LEU A 170 -13.95 -0.90 -15.88
#